data_AF-A0A964BSN9-F1
#
_entry.id   AF-A0A964BSN9-F1
#
_cell.length_a   1.000
_cell.length_b   1.000
_cell.length_c   1.000
_cell.angle_alpha   90.00
_cell.angle_beta   90.00
_cell.angle_gamma   90.00
#
_symmetry.space_group_name_H-M   'P 1'
#
loop_
_entity.id
_entity.type
_entity.pdbx_description
1 polymer ?
#
loop_
_entity_poly.entity_id
_entity_poly.type
_entity_poly.pdbx_seq_one_letter_code
_entity_poly.pdbx_strand_id
1 'polypeptide(L)'
;MSKISQDWLSHNEQEIEQTIEALSRITSRSPGEVKPYLLKLLEHLAPNQTGADPHGKELNYEEWLVEFHQWLDSHKDRGIPVLSDEAMSRESMYPDRW
;
A
#
# COMPACT_ATOMS: atom_id res chain seq x y z
N MET A 1 22.90 -6.67 5.42
CA MET A 1 21.81 -6.75 4.43
C MET A 1 21.23 -8.15 4.49
N SER A 2 19.90 -8.28 4.54
CA SER A 2 19.24 -9.58 4.58
C SER A 2 19.38 -10.28 3.23
N LYS A 3 19.50 -11.62 3.21
CA LYS A 3 19.62 -12.44 1.99
C LYS A 3 18.47 -12.18 1.00
N ILE A 4 17.28 -11.92 1.53
CA ILE A 4 16.06 -11.57 0.78
C ILE A 4 16.23 -10.25 0.00
N SER A 5 16.87 -9.23 0.58
CA SER A 5 17.14 -7.96 -0.11
C SER A 5 18.11 -8.16 -1.27
N GLN A 6 19.08 -9.06 -1.13
CA GLN A 6 20.10 -9.30 -2.14
C GLN A 6 19.58 -10.14 -3.31
N ASP A 7 18.72 -11.11 -3.04
CA ASP A 7 18.03 -11.88 -4.07
C ASP A 7 17.03 -10.99 -4.84
N TRP A 8 16.27 -10.11 -4.19
CA TRP A 8 15.38 -9.18 -4.87
C TRP A 8 16.13 -8.15 -5.74
N LEU A 9 17.24 -7.59 -5.24
CA LEU A 9 18.05 -6.62 -5.99
C LEU A 9 18.66 -7.24 -7.27
N SER A 10 19.05 -8.51 -7.21
CA SER A 10 19.59 -9.21 -8.39
C SER A 10 18.52 -9.57 -9.42
N HIS A 11 17.30 -9.91 -8.99
CA HIS A 11 16.19 -10.19 -9.92
C HIS A 11 15.64 -8.93 -10.61
N ASN A 12 15.83 -7.74 -10.04
CA ASN A 12 15.27 -6.47 -10.56
C ASN A 12 16.36 -5.49 -11.02
N GLU A 13 17.58 -5.96 -11.30
CA GLU A 13 18.74 -5.11 -11.63
C GLU A 13 18.46 -4.15 -12.79
N GLN A 14 17.80 -4.63 -13.85
CA GLN A 14 17.48 -3.82 -15.02
C GLN A 14 16.48 -2.69 -14.70
N GLU A 15 15.46 -2.96 -13.90
CA GLU A 15 14.46 -1.95 -13.50
C GLU A 15 15.06 -0.89 -12.57
N ILE A 16 15.98 -1.31 -11.70
CA ILE A 16 16.70 -0.41 -10.82
C ILE A 16 17.56 0.55 -11.64
N GLU A 17 18.31 0.07 -12.63
CA GLU A 17 19.14 0.92 -13.49
C GLU A 17 18.29 1.89 -14.33
N GLN A 18 17.14 1.45 -14.87
CA GLN A 18 16.19 2.34 -15.54
C GLN A 18 15.63 3.43 -14.62
N THR A 19 15.32 3.06 -13.37
CA THR A 19 14.82 4.00 -12.36
C THR A 19 15.90 5.01 -11.98
N ILE A 20 17.15 4.58 -11.83
CA ILE A 20 18.29 5.47 -11.58
C ILE A 20 18.42 6.47 -12.74
N GLU A 21 18.36 6.00 -13.99
CA GLU A 21 18.47 6.88 -15.15
C GLU A 21 17.34 7.93 -15.19
N ALA A 22 16.09 7.50 -14.96
CA ALA A 22 14.94 8.39 -14.92
C ALA A 22 15.07 9.43 -13.80
N LEU A 23 15.44 9.00 -12.59
CA LEU A 23 15.63 9.89 -11.44
C LEU A 23 16.80 10.85 -11.65
N SER A 24 17.88 10.42 -12.31
CA SER A 24 18.99 11.30 -12.70
C SER A 24 18.53 12.40 -13.64
N ARG A 25 17.68 12.08 -14.64
CA ARG A 25 17.10 13.08 -15.54
C ARG A 25 16.19 14.06 -14.80
N ILE A 26 15.35 13.58 -13.87
CA ILE A 26 14.40 14.41 -13.12
C ILE A 26 15.13 15.33 -12.14
N THR A 27 16.10 14.80 -11.41
CA THR A 27 16.79 15.53 -10.33
C THR A 27 18.00 16.33 -10.82
N SER A 28 18.38 16.19 -12.10
CA SER A 28 19.62 16.73 -12.67
C SER A 28 20.87 16.31 -11.90
N ARG A 29 20.85 15.13 -11.28
CA ARG A 29 21.97 14.55 -10.52
C ARG A 29 22.56 13.36 -11.26
N SER A 30 23.83 13.07 -11.00
CA SER A 30 24.48 11.92 -11.62
C SER A 30 23.88 10.59 -11.12
N PRO A 31 23.89 9.53 -11.94
CA PRO A 31 23.44 8.19 -11.53
C PRO A 31 24.13 7.69 -10.24
N GLY A 32 25.41 8.01 -10.09
CA GLY A 32 26.20 7.66 -8.90
C GLY A 32 25.74 8.39 -7.62
N GLU A 33 25.19 9.60 -7.74
CA GLU A 33 24.61 10.32 -6.60
C GLU A 33 23.21 9.82 -6.26
N VAL A 34 22.42 9.39 -7.26
CA VAL A 34 21.04 8.92 -7.06
C VAL A 34 21.00 7.50 -6.47
N LYS A 35 21.88 6.61 -6.96
CA LYS A 35 21.96 5.20 -6.55
C LYS A 35 21.93 4.98 -5.03
N PRO A 36 22.74 5.65 -4.18
CA PRO A 36 22.70 5.41 -2.74
C PRO A 36 21.37 5.83 -2.08
N TYR A 37 20.69 6.88 -2.58
CA TYR A 37 19.39 7.29 -2.04
C TYR A 37 18.28 6.32 -2.45
N LEU A 38 18.30 5.85 -3.70
CA LEU A 38 17.35 4.84 -4.17
C LEU A 38 17.51 3.53 -3.39
N LEU A 39 18.74 3.04 -3.24
CA LEU A 39 19.00 1.82 -2.46
C LEU A 39 18.55 1.98 -1.01
N LYS A 40 18.81 3.13 -0.37
CA LYS A 40 18.32 3.41 0.98
C LYS A 40 16.79 3.42 1.05
N LEU A 41 16.09 4.00 0.06
CA LEU A 41 14.62 3.96 0.01
C LEU A 41 14.09 2.53 -0.14
N LEU A 42 14.68 1.75 -1.05
CA LEU A 42 14.32 0.35 -1.26
C LEU A 42 14.56 -0.50 0.00
N GLU A 43 15.62 -0.24 0.76
CA GLU A 43 15.85 -0.88 2.05
C GLU A 43 14.79 -0.52 3.11
N HIS A 44 14.18 0.66 3.06
CA HIS A 44 13.08 1.02 3.97
C HIS A 44 11.75 0.44 3.52
N LEU A 45 11.58 0.21 2.21
CA LEU A 45 10.38 -0.37 1.63
C LEU A 45 10.38 -1.91 1.68
N ALA A 46 11.52 -2.57 1.53
CA ALA A 46 11.66 -4.03 1.57
C ALA A 46 11.14 -4.70 2.87
N PRO A 47 11.39 -4.19 4.09
CA PRO A 47 10.80 -4.75 5.31
C PRO A 47 9.27 -4.57 5.35
N ASN A 48 8.73 -3.58 4.64
CA ASN A 48 7.28 -3.39 4.49
C ASN A 48 6.67 -4.23 3.35
N GLN A 49 7.49 -4.86 2.50
CA GLN A 49 7.04 -5.80 1.46
C GLN A 49 6.97 -7.26 1.96
N THR A 50 7.40 -7.53 3.20
CA THR A 50 7.23 -8.83 3.86
C THR A 50 6.09 -8.84 4.89
N GLY A 51 5.26 -7.80 4.88
CA GLY A 51 3.94 -7.84 5.48
C GLY A 51 2.95 -8.05 4.35
N ALA A 52 2.07 -9.05 4.50
CA ALA A 52 0.93 -9.28 3.66
C ALA A 52 0.35 -7.98 3.10
N ASP A 53 0.12 -7.96 1.80
CA ASP A 53 -0.90 -7.10 1.21
C ASP A 53 -2.12 -7.08 2.16
N PRO A 54 -2.55 -5.92 2.69
CA PRO A 54 -3.79 -5.87 3.48
C PRO A 54 -5.01 -6.32 2.67
N HIS A 55 -4.87 -6.49 1.34
CA HIS A 55 -5.91 -6.94 0.42
C HIS A 55 -5.59 -8.24 -0.35
N GLY A 56 -4.43 -8.87 -0.11
CA GLY A 56 -3.95 -9.97 -0.96
C GLY A 56 -4.06 -11.37 -0.33
N LYS A 57 -4.40 -11.44 0.95
CA LYS A 57 -4.86 -12.69 1.55
C LYS A 57 -6.38 -12.71 1.42
N GLU A 58 -6.88 -13.54 0.51
CA GLU A 58 -8.30 -13.88 0.48
C GLU A 58 -8.60 -14.62 1.81
N LEU A 59 -9.15 -13.88 2.78
CA LEU A 59 -9.50 -14.43 4.08
C LEU A 59 -10.56 -15.51 3.84
N ASN A 60 -10.40 -16.66 4.49
CA ASN A 60 -11.51 -17.61 4.52
C ASN A 60 -12.68 -17.01 5.33
N TYR A 61 -13.87 -17.61 5.22
CA TYR A 61 -15.08 -17.09 5.86
C TYR A 61 -14.93 -16.84 7.37
N GLU A 62 -14.25 -17.73 8.10
CA GLU A 62 -14.06 -17.60 9.55
C GLU A 62 -13.09 -16.47 9.89
N GLU A 63 -12.00 -16.36 9.13
CA GLU A 63 -11.03 -15.26 9.28
C GLU A 63 -11.70 -13.91 8.98
N TRP A 64 -12.54 -13.85 7.94
CA TRP A 64 -13.28 -12.64 7.59
C TRP A 64 -14.26 -12.23 8.69
N LEU A 65 -14.98 -13.19 9.30
CA LEU A 65 -15.86 -12.91 10.42
C LEU A 65 -15.09 -12.30 11.59
N VAL A 66 -13.91 -12.83 11.93
CA VAL A 66 -13.11 -12.30 13.05
C VAL A 66 -12.67 -10.85 12.76
N GLU A 67 -12.12 -10.59 11.58
CA GLU A 67 -11.69 -9.25 11.19
C GLU A 67 -12.86 -8.25 11.16
N PHE A 68 -14.03 -8.68 10.66
CA PHE A 68 -15.23 -7.85 10.64
C PHE A 68 -15.69 -7.46 12.05
N HIS A 69 -15.70 -8.40 13.01
CA HIS A 69 -16.05 -8.09 14.40
C HIS A 69 -15.02 -7.18 15.07
N GLN A 70 -13.73 -7.39 14.83
CA GLN A 70 -12.69 -6.51 15.36
C GLN A 70 -12.82 -5.09 14.80
N TRP A 71 -13.11 -4.97 13.51
CA TRP A 71 -13.37 -3.69 12.87
C TRP A 71 -14.58 -3.00 13.51
N LEU A 72 -15.71 -3.70 13.69
CA LEU A 72 -16.90 -3.15 14.37
C LEU A 72 -16.58 -2.69 15.80
N ASP A 73 -15.87 -3.50 16.58
CA ASP A 73 -15.51 -3.20 17.95
C ASP A 73 -14.64 -1.95 18.06
N SER A 74 -13.70 -1.75 17.12
CA SER A 74 -12.84 -0.57 17.09
C SER A 74 -13.59 0.76 16.90
N HIS A 75 -14.86 0.70 16.48
CA HIS A 75 -15.72 1.84 16.15
C HIS A 75 -16.79 2.12 17.21
N LYS A 76 -17.01 1.22 18.18
CA LYS A 76 -18.07 1.33 19.21
C LYS A 76 -17.99 2.62 20.03
N ASP A 77 -16.78 3.01 20.45
CA ASP A 77 -16.57 4.17 21.33
C ASP A 77 -16.26 5.47 20.56
N ARG A 78 -16.29 5.43 19.22
CA ARG A 78 -15.91 6.58 18.39
C ARG A 78 -17.04 7.61 18.19
N GLY A 79 -18.22 7.35 18.73
CA GLY A 79 -19.37 8.26 18.60
C GLY A 79 -19.74 8.52 17.14
N ILE A 80 -19.67 7.48 16.29
CA ILE A 80 -19.92 7.61 14.86
C ILE A 80 -21.35 8.07 14.65
N PRO A 81 -21.58 9.20 13.94
CA PRO A 81 -22.92 9.70 13.71
C PRO A 81 -23.71 8.68 12.89
N VAL A 82 -24.93 8.39 13.34
CA VAL A 82 -25.88 7.61 12.55
C VAL A 82 -26.22 8.43 11.31
N LEU A 83 -26.04 7.82 10.14
CA LEU A 83 -26.43 8.44 8.88
C LEU A 83 -27.95 8.62 8.84
N SER A 84 -28.41 9.74 8.30
CA SER A 84 -29.85 9.94 8.07
C SER A 84 -30.37 8.98 7.00
N ASP A 85 -31.67 8.71 7.01
CA ASP A 85 -32.32 7.89 5.98
C ASP A 85 -32.09 8.46 4.57
N GLU A 86 -32.01 9.78 4.45
CA GLU A 86 -31.66 10.47 3.21
C GLU A 86 -30.21 10.20 2.79
N ALA A 87 -29.25 10.21 3.72
CA ALA A 87 -27.85 9.90 3.43
C ALA A 87 -27.64 8.42 3.05
N MET A 88 -28.52 7.53 3.53
CA MET A 88 -28.53 6.10 3.17
C MET A 88 -29.46 5.79 1.98
N SER A 89 -30.20 6.77 1.47
CA SER A 89 -31.11 6.57 0.34
C SER A 89 -30.31 6.23 -0.92
N ARG A 90 -30.85 5.29 -1.69
CA ARG A 90 -30.28 4.88 -2.98
C ARG A 90 -30.22 6.05 -3.97
N GLU A 91 -31.16 6.98 -3.88
CA GLU A 91 -31.24 8.19 -4.69
C GLU A 91 -30.11 9.18 -4.34
N SER A 92 -29.64 9.19 -3.08
CA SER A 92 -28.47 9.97 -2.63
C SER A 92 -27.15 9.30 -3.03
N MET A 93 -27.06 7.97 -2.91
CA MET A 93 -25.86 7.21 -3.28
C MET A 93 -25.62 7.12 -4.80
N TYR A 94 -26.69 7.21 -5.59
CA TYR A 94 -26.63 7.14 -7.05
C TYR A 94 -27.38 8.31 -7.69
N PRO A 95 -26.83 9.54 -7.60
CA PRO A 95 -27.51 10.74 -8.09
C PRO A 95 -27.63 10.77 -9.61
N ASP A 96 -26.79 10.05 -10.35
CA ASP A 96 -26.72 10.10 -11.81
C ASP A 96 -27.62 9.09 -12.54
N ARG A 97 -28.69 8.59 -11.90
CA ARG A 97 -29.62 7.61 -12.51
C ARG A 97 -30.90 8.24 -13.08
N TRP A 98 -30.83 9.47 -13.57
CA TRP A 98 -31.96 10.17 -14.19
C TRP A 98 -31.53 10.83 -15.50
#